data_AF-A0A7Y5NHI2-F1
#
_entry.id   AF-A0A7Y5NHI2-F1
#
_cell.length_a   1.000
_cell.length_b   1.000
_cell.length_c   1.000
_cell.angle_alpha   90.00
_cell.angle_beta   90.00
_cell.angle_gamma   90.00
#
_symmetry.space_group_name_H-M   'P 1'
#
loop_
_entity.id
_entity.type
_entity.pdbx_description
1 polymer ?
#
loop_
_entity_poly.entity_id
_entity_poly.type
_entity_poly.pdbx_seq_one_letter_code
_entity_poly.pdbx_strand_id
1 'polypeptide(L)'
;MIPPIGPIPPQAALAGHGFGWRDGWHGSSRQYRQYLSEDEEVRLNALRSLLNQDEKLALPEAQRLLQEDNWAIRAAVLEMLGEAESNDAVRILRTALQTDTDKRVKRAAIRALSQRDEPEAREALREILQK
;
A
#
# COMPACT_ATOMS: atom_id res chain seq x y z
N MET A 1 8.34 -7.64 -26.01
CA MET A 1 8.72 -6.35 -25.40
C MET A 1 7.88 -6.16 -24.15
N ILE A 2 8.51 -6.15 -22.97
CA ILE A 2 7.92 -5.97 -21.64
C ILE A 2 8.70 -4.82 -20.98
N PRO A 3 8.06 -3.78 -20.42
CA PRO A 3 8.77 -2.64 -19.82
C PRO A 3 9.59 -3.03 -18.57
N PRO A 4 10.62 -2.24 -18.22
CA PRO A 4 11.73 -2.69 -17.39
C PRO A 4 11.37 -2.86 -15.91
N ILE A 5 11.90 -3.94 -15.36
CA ILE A 5 11.99 -4.25 -13.94
C ILE A 5 12.77 -3.09 -13.27
N GLY A 6 12.19 -2.45 -12.26
CA GLY A 6 12.86 -1.39 -11.49
C GLY A 6 14.17 -1.88 -10.87
N PRO A 7 15.08 -0.96 -10.46
CA PRO A 7 16.44 -1.34 -10.10
C PRO A 7 16.46 -2.33 -8.95
N ILE A 8 17.22 -3.41 -9.16
CA ILE A 8 17.53 -4.45 -8.18
C ILE A 8 18.34 -3.78 -7.06
N PRO A 9 17.98 -3.94 -5.77
CA PRO A 9 18.77 -3.39 -4.67
C PRO A 9 20.18 -4.03 -4.70
N PRO A 10 21.26 -3.24 -4.55
CA PRO A 10 22.63 -3.69 -4.81
C PRO A 10 23.07 -4.88 -3.96
N GLN A 11 22.51 -5.05 -2.76
CA GLN A 11 22.75 -6.20 -1.88
C GLN A 11 22.07 -7.52 -2.33
N ALA A 12 21.09 -7.48 -3.24
CA ALA A 12 20.44 -8.68 -3.78
C ALA A 12 21.18 -9.29 -4.99
N ALA A 13 22.18 -8.60 -5.55
CA ALA A 13 22.96 -9.09 -6.68
C ALA A 13 24.04 -10.13 -6.29
N LEU A 14 24.32 -10.32 -4.99
CA LEU A 14 25.38 -11.22 -4.52
C LEU A 14 24.90 -12.58 -4.02
N ALA A 15 23.58 -12.82 -3.94
CA ALA A 15 23.03 -14.11 -3.53
C ALA A 15 22.37 -14.79 -4.73
N GLY A 16 23.14 -15.65 -5.40
CA GLY A 16 22.70 -16.40 -6.56
C GLY A 16 21.56 -17.39 -6.26
N HIS A 17 20.63 -17.44 -7.22
CA HIS A 17 19.80 -18.58 -7.62
C HIS A 17 18.78 -19.18 -6.64
N GLY A 18 17.51 -19.07 -7.06
CA GLY A 18 16.46 -20.04 -6.78
C GLY A 18 15.30 -19.50 -5.96
N PHE A 19 14.09 -20.00 -6.24
CA PHE A 19 12.81 -19.77 -5.55
C PHE A 19 12.09 -18.47 -5.98
N GLY A 20 10.84 -18.47 -6.47
CA GLY A 20 9.76 -19.43 -6.29
C GLY A 20 8.62 -18.73 -5.57
N TRP A 21 7.96 -17.76 -6.22
CA TRP A 21 6.88 -16.95 -5.63
C TRP A 21 5.58 -17.76 -5.54
N ARG A 22 5.56 -18.73 -4.64
CA ARG A 22 4.37 -19.45 -4.17
C ARG A 22 4.66 -19.74 -2.71
N ASP A 23 3.95 -19.03 -1.83
CA ASP A 23 3.87 -19.17 -0.36
C ASP A 23 4.25 -17.89 0.39
N GLY A 24 3.26 -17.36 1.12
CA GLY A 24 3.50 -16.51 2.29
C GLY A 24 3.59 -15.01 2.03
N TRP A 25 2.48 -14.40 1.59
CA TRP A 25 2.30 -12.96 1.74
C TRP A 25 2.06 -12.63 3.23
N HIS A 26 3.13 -12.32 3.96
CA HIS A 26 3.09 -11.66 5.27
C HIS A 26 3.84 -10.33 5.17
N GLY A 27 3.25 -9.39 4.44
CA GLY A 27 3.76 -8.04 4.28
C GLY A 27 3.23 -7.12 5.36
N SER A 28 3.88 -7.09 6.52
CA SER A 28 3.59 -6.05 7.52
C SER A 28 4.91 -5.41 7.95
N SER A 29 5.01 -4.10 7.74
CA SER A 29 6.08 -3.15 8.14
C SER A 29 7.51 -3.34 7.61
N ARG A 30 7.95 -4.54 7.20
CA ARG A 30 9.36 -4.73 6.74
C ARG A 30 9.70 -4.06 5.41
N GLN A 31 8.73 -3.93 4.50
CA GLN A 31 9.01 -3.48 3.13
C GLN A 31 9.28 -1.97 3.05
N TYR A 32 8.65 -1.17 3.92
CA TYR A 32 8.83 0.28 4.00
C TYR A 32 9.93 0.70 4.96
N ARG A 33 10.27 -0.15 5.95
CA ARG A 33 11.26 0.11 7.01
C ARG A 33 12.59 0.69 6.54
N GLN A 34 13.05 0.30 5.35
CA GLN A 34 14.30 0.78 4.77
C GLN A 34 14.25 2.21 4.21
N TYR A 35 13.05 2.80 4.09
CA TYR A 35 12.81 4.12 3.50
C TYR A 35 12.14 5.09 4.47
N LEU A 36 11.86 4.65 5.70
CA LEU A 36 11.15 5.43 6.69
C LEU A 36 12.09 5.90 7.81
N SER A 37 11.85 7.10 8.33
CA SER A 37 12.47 7.57 9.57
C SER A 37 11.77 6.99 10.80
N GLU A 38 12.44 7.02 11.95
CA GLU A 38 11.85 6.59 13.23
C GLU A 38 10.55 7.32 13.55
N ASP A 39 10.50 8.64 13.29
CA ASP A 39 9.28 9.45 13.50
C ASP A 39 8.13 9.03 12.56
N GLU A 40 8.45 8.67 11.31
CA GLU A 40 7.45 8.19 10.35
C GLU A 40 6.87 6.84 10.79
N GLU A 41 7.71 5.94 11.30
CA GLU A 41 7.26 4.66 11.84
C GLU A 41 6.33 4.85 13.04
N VAL A 42 6.67 5.76 13.96
CA VAL A 42 5.82 6.08 15.12
C VAL A 42 4.44 6.57 14.67
N ARG A 43 4.38 7.48 13.68
CA ARG A 43 3.09 7.97 13.13
C ARG A 43 2.27 6.86 12.48
N LEU A 44 2.92 5.98 11.71
CA LEU A 44 2.25 4.85 11.06
C LEU A 44 1.73 3.82 12.06
N ASN A 45 2.47 3.58 13.15
CA ASN A 45 2.02 2.68 14.22
C ASN A 45 0.86 3.29 15.02
N ALA A 46 0.87 4.61 15.24
CA ALA A 46 -0.24 5.33 15.84
C ALA A 46 -1.50 5.21 14.96
N LEU A 47 -1.39 5.45 13.65
CA LEU A 47 -2.50 5.28 12.71
C LEU A 47 -3.06 3.86 12.74
N ARG A 48 -2.20 2.84 12.70
CA ARG A 48 -2.63 1.43 12.76
C ARG A 48 -3.43 1.13 14.04
N SER A 49 -2.95 1.65 15.17
CA SER A 49 -3.62 1.48 16.45
C SER A 49 -4.98 2.17 16.45
N LEU A 50 -5.09 3.34 15.82
CA LEU A 50 -6.35 4.07 15.66
C LEU A 50 -7.33 3.33 14.75
N LEU A 51 -6.88 2.80 13.60
CA LEU A 51 -7.75 2.03 12.70
C LEU A 51 -8.40 0.83 13.41
N ASN A 52 -7.69 0.21 14.35
CA ASN A 52 -8.21 -0.90 15.15
C ASN A 52 -9.16 -0.48 16.29
N GLN A 53 -9.10 0.78 16.74
CA GLN A 53 -9.84 1.27 17.91
C GLN A 53 -11.03 2.16 17.54
N ASP A 54 -10.79 3.17 16.71
CA ASP A 54 -11.78 4.12 16.25
C ASP A 54 -11.42 4.61 14.84
N GLU A 55 -12.09 4.02 13.86
CA GLU A 55 -11.90 4.36 12.47
C GLU A 55 -12.26 5.81 12.16
N LYS A 56 -13.24 6.42 12.86
CA LYS A 56 -13.67 7.80 12.59
C LYS A 56 -12.56 8.79 12.88
N LEU A 57 -11.71 8.50 13.86
CA LEU A 57 -10.52 9.29 14.19
C LEU A 57 -9.34 8.93 13.28
N ALA A 58 -9.28 7.68 12.81
CA ALA A 58 -8.21 7.22 11.94
C ALA A 58 -8.31 7.76 10.51
N LEU A 59 -9.51 7.91 9.95
CA LEU A 59 -9.70 8.33 8.55
C LEU A 59 -9.12 9.74 8.26
N PRO A 60 -9.33 10.77 9.09
CA PRO A 60 -8.69 12.08 8.90
C PRO A 60 -7.15 12.00 8.94
N GLU A 61 -6.59 11.22 9.87
CA GLU A 61 -5.13 11.05 9.96
C GLU A 61 -4.57 10.26 8.77
N ALA A 62 -5.28 9.24 8.30
CA ALA A 62 -4.93 8.52 7.07
C ALA A 62 -4.91 9.47 5.87
N GLN A 63 -5.92 10.33 5.71
CA GLN A 63 -5.97 11.32 4.64
C GLN A 63 -4.80 12.32 4.72
N ARG A 64 -4.42 12.75 5.93
CA ARG A 64 -3.26 13.63 6.13
C ARG A 64 -1.97 12.94 5.69
N LEU A 65 -1.77 11.69 6.07
CA LEU A 65 -0.58 10.91 5.70
C LEU A 65 -0.52 10.54 4.21
N LEU A 66 -1.66 10.51 3.52
CA LEU A 66 -1.73 10.35 2.07
C LEU A 66 -1.31 11.61 1.29
N GLN A 67 -1.16 12.76 1.94
CA GLN A 67 -0.66 13.99 1.33
C GLN A 67 0.87 14.15 1.49
N GLU A 68 1.53 13.24 2.22
CA GLU A 68 2.96 13.30 2.46
C GLU A 68 3.75 13.01 1.16
N ASP A 69 4.86 13.73 0.96
CA ASP A 69 5.71 13.55 -0.23
C ASP A 69 6.34 12.15 -0.31
N ASN A 70 6.58 11.54 0.85
CA ASN A 70 7.17 10.21 0.94
C ASN A 70 6.17 9.14 0.47
N TRP A 71 6.43 8.59 -0.72
CA TRP A 71 5.64 7.51 -1.32
C TRP A 71 5.52 6.28 -0.40
N ALA A 72 6.51 6.03 0.48
CA ALA A 72 6.51 4.89 1.38
C ALA A 72 5.45 5.04 2.48
N ILE A 73 5.27 6.26 3.01
CA ILE A 73 4.19 6.57 3.96
C ILE A 73 2.84 6.37 3.28
N ARG A 74 2.65 6.97 2.10
CA ARG A 74 1.38 6.86 1.36
C ARG A 74 1.02 5.41 1.08
N ALA A 75 1.97 4.61 0.60
CA ALA A 75 1.78 3.19 0.35
C ALA A 75 1.43 2.40 1.64
N ALA A 76 2.14 2.66 2.75
CA ALA A 76 1.87 2.01 4.02
C ALA A 76 0.46 2.30 4.55
N VAL A 77 0.00 3.55 4.43
CA VAL A 77 -1.36 3.95 4.82
C VAL A 77 -2.40 3.21 4.00
N LEU A 78 -2.23 3.12 2.68
CA LEU A 78 -3.16 2.39 1.82
C LEU A 78 -3.21 0.90 2.15
N GLU A 79 -2.08 0.26 2.48
CA GLU A 79 -2.11 -1.14 2.92
C GLU A 79 -2.88 -1.32 4.23
N MET A 80 -2.70 -0.42 5.20
CA MET A 80 -3.46 -0.47 6.46
C MET A 80 -4.96 -0.22 6.24
N LEU A 81 -5.33 0.67 5.31
CA LEU A 81 -6.72 0.89 4.91
C LEU A 81 -7.31 -0.33 4.19
N GLY A 82 -6.48 -1.11 3.46
CA GLY A 82 -6.90 -2.37 2.86
C GLY A 82 -7.27 -3.43 3.88
N GLU A 83 -6.50 -3.51 4.97
CA GLU A 83 -6.76 -4.39 6.12
C GLU A 83 -8.00 -3.96 6.93
N ALA A 84 -8.40 -2.69 6.87
CA ALA A 84 -9.59 -2.19 7.57
C ALA A 84 -10.88 -2.57 6.82
N GLU A 85 -11.85 -3.22 7.47
CA GLU A 85 -13.12 -3.68 6.87
C GLU A 85 -14.16 -2.56 6.63
N SER A 86 -13.75 -1.44 6.03
CA SER A 86 -14.60 -0.26 5.87
C SER A 86 -14.83 0.20 4.44
N ASN A 87 -16.07 0.55 4.16
CA ASN A 87 -16.49 1.12 2.88
C ASN A 87 -15.84 2.49 2.60
N ASP A 88 -15.49 3.26 3.62
CA ASP A 88 -14.82 4.55 3.44
C ASP A 88 -13.34 4.35 3.08
N ALA A 89 -12.70 3.30 3.59
CA ALA A 89 -11.35 2.91 3.18
C ALA A 89 -11.30 2.57 1.69
N VAL A 90 -12.31 1.87 1.14
CA VAL A 90 -12.42 1.54 -0.29
C VAL A 90 -12.44 2.79 -1.16
N ARG A 91 -13.21 3.81 -0.76
CA ARG A 91 -13.29 5.08 -1.49
C ARG A 91 -11.93 5.75 -1.52
N ILE A 92 -11.21 5.78 -0.40
CA ILE A 92 -9.88 6.36 -0.30
C ILE A 92 -8.87 5.60 -1.18
N LEU A 93 -8.90 4.26 -1.15
CA LEU A 93 -8.04 3.41 -1.98
C LEU A 93 -8.25 3.68 -3.48
N ARG A 94 -9.52 3.81 -3.91
CA ARG A 94 -9.86 4.13 -5.30
C ARG A 94 -9.38 5.52 -5.70
N THR A 95 -9.58 6.52 -4.84
CA THR A 95 -9.08 7.87 -5.10
C THR A 95 -7.56 7.88 -5.25
N ALA A 96 -6.83 7.27 -4.32
CA ALA A 96 -5.36 7.20 -4.37
C ALA A 96 -4.86 6.51 -5.64
N LEU A 97 -5.54 5.47 -6.12
CA LEU A 97 -5.20 4.80 -7.36
C LEU A 97 -5.29 5.73 -8.59
N GLN A 98 -6.31 6.61 -8.60
CA GLN A 98 -6.56 7.54 -9.69
C GLN A 98 -5.68 8.79 -9.61
N THR A 99 -5.43 9.32 -8.41
CA THR A 99 -4.77 10.61 -8.20
C THR A 99 -3.26 10.51 -8.01
N ASP A 100 -2.74 9.42 -7.42
CA ASP A 100 -1.31 9.31 -7.15
C ASP A 100 -0.53 9.16 -8.47
N THR A 101 0.73 9.61 -8.47
CA THR A 101 1.61 9.50 -9.64
C THR A 101 2.59 8.34 -9.50
N ASP A 102 2.86 7.88 -8.28
CA ASP A 102 3.84 6.84 -8.00
C ASP A 102 3.27 5.44 -8.20
N LYS A 103 3.93 4.65 -9.06
CA LYS A 103 3.54 3.26 -9.37
C LYS A 103 3.60 2.34 -8.14
N ARG A 104 4.39 2.64 -7.11
CA ARG A 104 4.46 1.88 -5.86
C ARG A 104 3.19 2.09 -5.03
N VAL A 105 2.75 3.34 -4.92
CA VAL A 105 1.52 3.69 -4.20
C VAL A 105 0.31 3.10 -4.91
N LYS A 106 0.24 3.19 -6.24
CA LYS A 106 -0.82 2.52 -7.02
C LYS A 106 -0.84 1.01 -6.81
N ARG A 107 0.32 0.34 -6.76
CA ARG A 107 0.39 -1.10 -6.48
C ARG A 107 -0.09 -1.44 -5.08
N ALA A 108 0.19 -0.60 -4.10
CA ALA A 108 -0.34 -0.76 -2.74
C ALA A 108 -1.87 -0.64 -2.74
N ALA A 109 -2.43 0.38 -3.41
CA ALA A 109 -3.87 0.55 -3.58
C ALA A 109 -4.52 -0.67 -4.25
N ILE A 110 -3.93 -1.16 -5.36
CA ILE A 110 -4.39 -2.35 -6.08
C ILE A 110 -4.40 -3.57 -5.17
N ARG A 111 -3.34 -3.76 -4.40
CA ARG A 111 -3.20 -4.91 -3.51
C ARG A 111 -4.24 -4.86 -2.39
N ALA A 112 -4.39 -3.71 -1.76
CA ALA A 112 -5.40 -3.45 -0.75
C ALA A 112 -6.80 -3.71 -1.30
N LEU A 113 -7.13 -3.20 -2.48
CA LEU A 113 -8.41 -3.47 -3.15
C LEU A 113 -8.57 -4.96 -3.52
N SER A 114 -7.51 -5.63 -3.96
CA SER A 114 -7.56 -7.06 -4.33
C SER A 114 -7.81 -7.99 -3.15
N GLN A 115 -7.48 -7.55 -1.93
CA GLN A 115 -7.79 -8.28 -0.70
C GLN A 115 -9.27 -8.14 -0.31
N ARG A 116 -10.01 -7.23 -0.97
CA ARG A 116 -11.41 -6.98 -0.71
C ARG A 116 -12.27 -7.61 -1.80
N ASP A 117 -13.31 -8.31 -1.38
CA ASP A 117 -14.22 -9.01 -2.30
C ASP A 117 -15.36 -8.14 -2.84
N GLU A 118 -15.32 -6.83 -2.58
CA GLU A 118 -16.41 -5.90 -2.90
C GLU A 118 -16.52 -5.59 -4.40
N PRO A 119 -17.75 -5.29 -4.88
CA PRO A 119 -17.98 -4.89 -6.26
C PRO A 119 -17.13 -3.68 -6.68
N GLU A 120 -17.02 -2.67 -5.83
CA GLU A 120 -16.25 -1.46 -6.10
C GLU A 120 -14.75 -1.74 -6.27
N ALA A 121 -14.20 -2.66 -5.48
CA ALA A 121 -12.80 -3.06 -5.60
C ALA A 121 -12.56 -3.80 -6.93
N ARG A 122 -13.48 -4.69 -7.32
CA ARG A 122 -13.43 -5.41 -8.60
C ARG A 122 -13.54 -4.46 -9.80
N GLU A 123 -14.39 -3.44 -9.73
CA GLU A 123 -14.51 -2.41 -10.76
C GLU A 123 -13.22 -1.60 -10.90
N ALA A 124 -12.64 -1.15 -9.79
CA ALA A 124 -11.38 -0.41 -9.79
C ALA A 124 -10.23 -1.23 -10.40
N LEU A 125 -10.17 -2.54 -10.12
CA LEU A 125 -9.19 -3.45 -10.72
C LEU A 125 -9.43 -3.67 -12.22
N ARG A 126 -10.70 -3.76 -12.65
CA ARG A 126 -11.05 -3.86 -14.07
C ARG A 126 -10.65 -2.63 -14.87
N GLU A 127 -10.76 -1.42 -14.31
CA GLU A 127 -10.32 -0.20 -14.98
C GLU A 127 -8.81 -0.19 -15.26
N ILE A 128 -8.00 -0.76 -14.36
CA ILE A 128 -6.55 -0.85 -14.55
C ILE A 128 -6.20 -1.89 -15.61
N LEU A 129 -6.88 -3.04 -15.61
CA LEU A 129 -6.62 -4.13 -16.56
C LEU A 129 -7.01 -3.79 -18.00
N GLN A 130 -7.85 -2.78 -18.20
CA GLN A 130 -8.29 -2.30 -19.52
C GLN A 130 -7.42 -1.16 -20.09
N LYS A 131 -6.40 -0.69 -19.35
CA LYS A 131 -5.40 0.29 -19.82
C LYS A 131 -4.06 -0.36 -20.12
#